data_AF-A0AAW1BP59-F1
#
_entry.id   AF-A0AAW1BP59-F1
#
_cell.length_a   1.000
_cell.length_b   1.000
_cell.length_c   1.000
_cell.angle_alpha   90.00
_cell.angle_beta   90.00
_cell.angle_gamma   90.00
#
_symmetry.space_group_name_H-M   'P 1'
#
loop_
_entity.id
_entity.type
_entity.pdbx_description
1 polymer ?
#
loop_
_entity_poly.entity_id
_entity_poly.type
_entity_poly.pdbx_seq_one_letter_code
_entity_poly.pdbx_strand_id
1 'polypeptide(L)'
;MDLPLCISERGGNCSGPPRTENGDITTLSEKQYRSGSSVEFRCQRYYAMEGQNRSFCDNGAWIEVPICLDPCMIPKTKLESQKIEVKDGKDASENIFVQRGHSIELTCKTGYILAADSSQSASIIHCDGTTPVIPNCKEITCNSPRILNGFFRSQRTIFLYGDVIRIQCNSGFTFEPNNGGQVIECTKNGWLPPLKCV
;
A
#
# COMPACT_ATOMS: atom_id res chain seq x y z
N MET A 1 -27.35 12.35 -8.68
CA MET A 1 -28.82 12.48 -8.69
C MET A 1 -29.33 11.25 -9.39
N ASP A 2 -29.68 10.22 -8.63
CA ASP A 2 -30.29 9.01 -9.18
C ASP A 2 -31.77 9.30 -9.43
N LEU A 3 -32.23 8.99 -10.65
CA LEU A 3 -33.63 9.12 -11.05
C LEU A 3 -34.46 8.05 -10.33
N PRO A 4 -35.68 8.37 -9.85
CA PRO A 4 -36.53 7.36 -9.23
C PRO A 4 -36.96 6.31 -10.26
N LEU A 5 -36.78 5.03 -9.91
CA LEU A 5 -37.29 3.93 -10.70
C LEU A 5 -38.82 3.89 -10.67
N CYS A 6 -39.46 3.76 -11.83
CA CYS A 6 -40.89 3.52 -11.96
C CYS A 6 -41.16 2.02 -12.08
N ILE A 7 -41.50 1.36 -10.96
CA ILE A 7 -41.78 -0.09 -10.91
C ILE A 7 -43.29 -0.32 -10.93
N SER A 8 -43.76 -1.25 -11.75
CA SER A 8 -45.20 -1.56 -11.86
C SER A 8 -45.62 -2.64 -10.85
N GLU A 9 -46.49 -2.31 -9.89
CA GLU A 9 -47.03 -3.30 -8.93
C GLU A 9 -47.97 -4.34 -9.55
N ARG A 10 -48.44 -4.10 -10.80
CA ARG A 10 -49.30 -5.03 -11.55
C ARG A 10 -48.52 -5.88 -12.56
N GLY A 11 -47.19 -5.78 -12.57
CA GLY A 11 -46.31 -6.55 -13.43
C GLY A 11 -46.25 -8.03 -13.03
N GLY A 12 -45.63 -8.85 -13.90
CA GLY A 12 -45.35 -10.25 -13.62
C GLY A 12 -44.50 -10.45 -12.35
N ASN A 13 -44.72 -11.58 -11.67
CA ASN A 13 -43.92 -11.98 -10.51
C ASN A 13 -42.54 -12.48 -10.96
N CYS A 14 -41.50 -12.18 -10.18
CA CYS A 14 -40.15 -12.72 -10.41
C CYS A 14 -39.96 -14.07 -9.73
N SER A 15 -39.10 -14.88 -10.34
CA SER A 15 -38.47 -16.03 -9.68
C SER A 15 -37.43 -15.56 -8.65
N GLY A 16 -36.67 -16.50 -8.08
CA GLY A 16 -35.53 -16.17 -7.22
C GLY A 16 -34.58 -15.17 -7.88
N PRO A 17 -33.95 -14.26 -7.09
CA PRO A 17 -33.01 -13.28 -7.61
C PRO A 17 -31.79 -13.94 -8.27
N PRO A 18 -31.15 -13.25 -9.24
CA PRO A 18 -29.92 -13.73 -9.83
C PRO A 18 -28.80 -13.80 -8.78
N ARG A 19 -27.83 -14.69 -9.01
CA ARG A 19 -26.62 -14.76 -8.18
C ARG A 19 -25.66 -13.65 -8.60
N THR A 20 -25.11 -12.93 -7.63
CA THR A 20 -24.03 -11.96 -7.83
C THR A 20 -22.70 -12.63 -7.50
N GLU A 21 -21.74 -12.60 -8.41
CA GLU A 21 -20.40 -13.14 -8.16
C GLU A 21 -19.73 -12.32 -7.05
N ASN A 22 -19.07 -13.01 -6.10
CA ASN A 22 -18.46 -12.39 -4.91
C ASN A 22 -19.42 -11.52 -4.09
N GLY A 23 -20.72 -11.83 -4.13
CA GLY A 23 -21.76 -11.17 -3.35
C GLY A 23 -22.84 -12.13 -2.87
N ASP A 24 -23.49 -11.77 -1.78
CA ASP A 24 -24.53 -12.57 -1.13
C ASP A 24 -25.82 -11.76 -1.00
N ILE A 25 -26.97 -12.44 -1.12
CA ILE A 25 -28.28 -11.87 -0.79
C ILE A 25 -28.46 -11.95 0.73
N THR A 26 -28.75 -10.83 1.37
CA THR A 26 -28.88 -10.75 2.85
C THR A 26 -30.32 -10.85 3.33
N THR A 27 -31.30 -10.60 2.46
CA THR A 27 -32.73 -10.78 2.76
C THR A 27 -33.15 -12.24 2.75
N LEU A 28 -34.21 -12.58 3.49
CA LEU A 28 -34.75 -13.94 3.51
C LEU A 28 -35.22 -14.37 2.12
N SER A 29 -34.87 -15.60 1.75
CA SER A 29 -35.27 -16.18 0.47
C SER A 29 -36.75 -16.58 0.51
N GLU A 30 -37.49 -16.18 -0.52
CA GLU A 30 -38.91 -16.50 -0.70
C GLU A 30 -39.10 -17.38 -1.93
N LYS A 31 -40.22 -18.12 -1.97
CA LYS A 31 -40.53 -19.00 -3.10
C LYS A 31 -40.90 -18.24 -4.38
N GLN A 32 -41.44 -17.02 -4.25
CA GLN A 32 -41.86 -16.18 -5.36
C GLN A 32 -41.90 -14.71 -4.92
N TYR A 33 -41.53 -13.80 -5.81
CA TYR A 33 -41.47 -12.36 -5.53
C TYR A 33 -42.49 -11.62 -6.40
N ARG A 34 -43.29 -10.74 -5.80
CA ARG A 34 -44.25 -9.91 -6.56
C ARG A 34 -43.52 -8.78 -7.27
N SER A 35 -44.09 -8.29 -8.37
CA SER A 35 -43.58 -7.04 -8.97
C SER A 35 -43.65 -5.91 -7.93
N GLY A 36 -42.55 -5.17 -7.75
CA GLY A 36 -42.33 -4.22 -6.66
C GLY A 36 -41.59 -4.78 -5.44
N SER A 37 -41.46 -6.12 -5.30
CA SER A 37 -40.64 -6.71 -4.25
C SER A 37 -39.16 -6.37 -4.45
N SER A 38 -38.39 -6.38 -3.36
CA SER A 38 -36.96 -6.04 -3.40
C SER A 38 -36.13 -7.03 -2.59
N VAL A 39 -34.87 -7.20 -2.98
CA VAL A 39 -33.87 -7.92 -2.18
C VAL A 39 -32.64 -7.07 -1.98
N GLU A 40 -31.93 -7.31 -0.88
CA GLU A 40 -30.67 -6.63 -0.57
C GLU A 40 -29.49 -7.56 -0.81
N PHE A 41 -28.43 -6.99 -1.38
CA PHE A 41 -27.17 -7.64 -1.66
C PHE A 41 -26.07 -7.05 -0.80
N ARG A 42 -25.05 -7.86 -0.53
CA ARG A 42 -23.81 -7.44 0.11
C ARG A 42 -22.63 -8.10 -0.57
N CYS A 43 -21.67 -7.30 -1.01
CA CYS A 43 -20.41 -7.84 -1.52
C CYS A 43 -19.60 -8.51 -0.41
N GLN A 44 -18.88 -9.56 -0.78
CA GLN A 44 -17.96 -10.25 0.09
C GLN A 44 -16.82 -9.32 0.52
N ARG A 45 -16.07 -9.74 1.55
CA ARG A 45 -15.00 -8.92 2.13
C ARG A 45 -14.00 -8.48 1.06
N TYR A 46 -13.64 -7.19 1.09
CA TYR A 46 -12.73 -6.49 0.16
C TYR A 46 -13.29 -6.14 -1.22
N TYR A 47 -14.38 -6.76 -1.67
CA TYR A 47 -15.02 -6.40 -2.94
C TYR A 47 -15.81 -5.10 -2.79
N ALA A 48 -15.72 -4.22 -3.79
CA ALA A 48 -16.44 -2.96 -3.79
C ALA A 48 -17.78 -3.11 -4.52
N MET A 49 -18.85 -2.54 -3.95
CA MET A 49 -20.16 -2.54 -4.61
C MET A 49 -20.24 -1.42 -5.64
N GLU A 50 -20.63 -1.77 -6.86
CA GLU A 50 -21.02 -0.84 -7.92
C GLU A 50 -22.53 -0.95 -8.15
N GLY A 51 -23.22 0.20 -8.06
CA GLY A 51 -24.68 0.29 -8.07
C GLY A 51 -25.28 0.36 -6.66
N GLN A 52 -26.60 0.21 -6.58
CA GLN A 52 -27.33 0.21 -5.31
C GLN A 52 -27.27 -1.18 -4.66
N ASN A 53 -27.31 -1.23 -3.32
CA ASN A 53 -27.33 -2.50 -2.59
C ASN A 53 -28.67 -3.24 -2.69
N ARG A 54 -29.69 -2.63 -3.31
CA ARG A 54 -31.05 -3.14 -3.37
C ARG A 54 -31.47 -3.31 -4.83
N SER A 55 -31.93 -4.50 -5.16
CA SER A 55 -32.51 -4.82 -6.47
C SER A 55 -34.02 -4.96 -6.34
N PHE A 56 -34.73 -4.62 -7.41
CA PHE A 56 -36.18 -4.66 -7.44
C PHE A 56 -36.67 -5.65 -8.50
N CYS A 57 -37.74 -6.36 -8.19
CA CYS A 57 -38.49 -7.14 -9.16
C CYS A 57 -39.39 -6.18 -9.93
N ASP A 58 -39.16 -6.05 -11.23
CA ASP A 58 -40.02 -5.28 -12.14
C ASP A 58 -40.50 -6.17 -13.28
N ASN A 59 -41.80 -6.42 -13.30
CA ASN A 59 -42.50 -7.13 -14.37
C ASN A 59 -41.86 -8.47 -14.76
N GLY A 60 -41.44 -9.26 -13.77
CA GLY A 60 -40.84 -10.59 -13.96
C GLY A 60 -39.32 -10.62 -14.11
N ALA A 61 -38.65 -9.46 -14.12
CA ALA A 61 -37.20 -9.35 -14.17
C ALA A 61 -36.64 -8.60 -12.95
N TRP A 62 -35.44 -8.99 -12.51
CA TRP A 62 -34.70 -8.25 -11.48
C TRP A 62 -33.90 -7.12 -12.13
N ILE A 63 -34.09 -5.89 -11.65
CA ILE A 63 -33.42 -4.69 -12.13
C ILE A 63 -32.44 -4.15 -11.08
N GLU A 64 -31.44 -3.38 -11.53
CA GLU A 64 -30.41 -2.77 -10.67
C GLU A 64 -29.67 -3.79 -9.77
N VAL A 65 -29.37 -4.97 -10.32
CA VAL A 65 -28.55 -5.96 -9.60
C VAL A 65 -27.12 -5.41 -9.46
N PRO A 66 -26.56 -5.30 -8.24
CA PRO A 66 -25.24 -4.73 -8.05
C PRO A 66 -24.13 -5.64 -8.55
N ILE A 67 -22.99 -5.01 -8.87
CA ILE A 67 -21.75 -5.68 -9.26
C ILE A 67 -20.76 -5.58 -8.10
N CYS A 68 -20.09 -6.69 -7.76
CA CYS A 68 -19.02 -6.70 -6.77
C CYS A 68 -17.67 -6.67 -7.49
N LEU A 69 -17.05 -5.49 -7.50
CA LEU A 69 -15.79 -5.21 -8.17
C LEU A 69 -14.61 -5.81 -7.39
N ASP A 70 -13.68 -6.41 -8.12
CA ASP A 70 -12.49 -7.05 -7.57
C ASP A 70 -11.63 -6.08 -6.74
N PRO A 71 -11.10 -6.54 -5.59
CA PRO A 71 -10.08 -5.82 -4.86
C PRO A 71 -8.73 -5.87 -5.59
N CYS A 72 -7.87 -4.93 -5.22
CA CYS A 72 -6.46 -5.04 -5.54
C CYS A 72 -5.76 -5.99 -4.58
N MET A 73 -5.07 -6.99 -5.14
CA MET A 73 -4.24 -7.92 -4.37
C MET A 73 -2.77 -7.49 -4.46
N ILE A 74 -2.12 -7.37 -3.30
CA ILE A 74 -0.68 -7.17 -3.16
C ILE A 74 -0.11 -8.46 -2.58
N PRO A 75 0.61 -9.27 -3.39
CA PRO A 75 1.15 -10.53 -2.91
C PRO A 75 2.19 -10.31 -1.83
N LYS A 76 2.12 -11.10 -0.75
CA LYS A 76 3.14 -11.10 0.31
C LYS A 76 4.55 -11.32 -0.23
N THR A 77 4.68 -12.26 -1.16
CA THR A 77 5.98 -12.59 -1.79
C THR A 77 6.61 -11.37 -2.46
N LYS A 78 5.78 -10.47 -3.02
CA LYS A 78 6.28 -9.20 -3.59
C LYS A 78 6.75 -8.25 -2.51
N LEU A 79 5.99 -8.08 -1.42
CA LEU A 79 6.40 -7.26 -0.27
C LEU A 79 7.73 -7.73 0.32
N GLU A 80 7.89 -9.04 0.52
CA GLU A 80 9.12 -9.64 1.05
C GLU A 80 10.31 -9.47 0.11
N SER A 81 10.12 -9.76 -1.18
CA SER A 81 11.17 -9.64 -2.20
C SER A 81 11.66 -8.20 -2.36
N GLN A 82 10.76 -7.23 -2.18
CA GLN A 82 11.04 -5.80 -2.33
C GLN A 82 11.40 -5.12 -1.01
N LYS A 83 11.56 -5.86 0.09
CA LYS A 83 11.90 -5.30 1.41
C LYS A 83 10.92 -4.20 1.85
N ILE A 84 9.62 -4.45 1.66
CA ILE A 84 8.53 -3.54 2.04
C ILE A 84 7.87 -3.99 3.34
N GLU A 85 7.39 -3.04 4.11
CA GLU A 85 6.53 -3.18 5.27
C GLU A 85 5.29 -2.27 5.15
N VAL A 86 4.24 -2.61 5.88
CA VAL A 86 2.98 -1.83 5.91
C VAL A 86 2.83 -1.22 7.29
N LYS A 87 2.56 0.09 7.32
CA LYS A 87 2.62 0.93 8.53
C LYS A 87 1.60 0.54 9.61
N ASP A 88 0.49 -0.06 9.22
CA ASP A 88 -0.64 -0.36 10.13
C ASP A 88 -0.56 -1.71 10.86
N GLY A 89 0.59 -2.40 10.82
CA GLY A 89 0.74 -3.67 11.56
C GLY A 89 -0.24 -4.76 11.15
N LYS A 90 -0.93 -4.61 10.00
CA LYS A 90 -1.57 -5.73 9.31
C LYS A 90 -0.46 -6.71 9.01
N ASP A 91 -0.50 -7.81 9.75
CA ASP A 91 0.52 -8.83 9.69
C ASP A 91 0.71 -9.22 8.23
N ALA A 92 1.92 -8.97 7.70
CA ALA A 92 2.29 -9.35 6.34
C ALA A 92 2.43 -10.88 6.22
N SER A 93 1.81 -11.65 7.12
CA SER A 93 1.73 -13.09 7.09
C SER A 93 0.90 -13.59 5.91
N GLU A 94 0.01 -12.75 5.36
CA GLU A 94 -0.88 -13.05 4.23
C GLU A 94 -0.83 -11.99 3.10
N ASN A 95 -1.50 -12.29 1.99
CA ASN A 95 -1.69 -11.34 0.88
C ASN A 95 -2.56 -10.16 1.35
N ILE A 96 -2.21 -8.96 0.90
CA ILE A 96 -2.96 -7.75 1.27
C ILE A 96 -4.00 -7.44 0.21
N PHE A 97 -5.23 -7.22 0.64
CA PHE A 97 -6.35 -6.85 -0.22
C PHE A 97 -6.78 -5.41 0.09
N VAL A 98 -6.82 -4.58 -0.96
CA VAL A 98 -7.27 -3.19 -0.91
C VAL A 98 -8.55 -3.09 -1.73
N GLN A 99 -9.62 -2.61 -1.10
CA GLN A 99 -10.89 -2.39 -1.79
C GLN A 99 -10.73 -1.28 -2.84
N ARG A 100 -11.41 -1.44 -3.97
CA ARG A 100 -11.38 -0.45 -5.05
C ARG A 100 -11.84 0.93 -4.57
N GLY A 101 -11.13 1.97 -4.98
CA GLY A 101 -11.32 3.36 -4.52
C GLY A 101 -10.58 3.70 -3.22
N HIS A 102 -9.94 2.73 -2.54
CA HIS A 102 -9.08 2.98 -1.38
C HIS A 102 -7.60 2.97 -1.75
N SER A 103 -6.77 3.43 -0.82
CA SER A 103 -5.31 3.48 -0.96
C SER A 103 -4.61 2.85 0.24
N ILE A 104 -3.37 2.43 0.02
CA ILE A 104 -2.49 1.90 1.06
C ILE A 104 -1.10 2.55 0.96
N GLU A 105 -0.49 2.88 2.10
CA GLU A 105 0.90 3.33 2.18
C GLU A 105 1.83 2.13 2.39
N LEU A 106 2.75 1.94 1.45
CA LEU A 106 3.80 0.94 1.52
C LEU A 106 5.13 1.62 1.85
N THR A 107 5.87 1.07 2.82
CA THR A 107 7.12 1.65 3.31
C THR A 107 8.27 0.67 3.08
N CYS A 108 9.41 1.14 2.58
CA CYS A 108 10.64 0.36 2.55
C CYS A 108 11.12 0.11 3.97
N LYS A 109 11.51 -1.14 4.26
CA LYS A 109 12.09 -1.54 5.54
C LYS A 109 13.31 -0.68 5.87
N THR A 110 13.58 -0.53 7.17
CA THR A 110 14.80 0.11 7.67
C THR A 110 16.05 -0.40 6.93
N GLY A 111 16.87 0.53 6.46
CA GLY A 111 18.04 0.23 5.61
C GLY A 111 17.76 0.29 4.11
N TYR A 112 16.52 0.55 3.69
CA TYR A 112 16.14 0.68 2.29
C TYR A 112 15.39 2.00 2.02
N ILE A 113 15.46 2.48 0.78
CA ILE A 113 14.78 3.69 0.26
C ILE A 113 14.11 3.37 -1.08
N LEU A 114 13.18 4.21 -1.54
CA LEU A 114 12.57 4.01 -2.85
C LEU A 114 13.62 4.14 -3.95
N ALA A 115 13.63 3.18 -4.88
CA ALA A 115 14.57 3.19 -6.01
C ALA A 115 14.30 4.35 -6.98
N ALA A 116 13.03 4.76 -7.12
CA ALA A 116 12.62 5.87 -7.98
C ALA A 116 12.88 7.25 -7.36
N ASP A 117 12.83 7.35 -6.03
CA ASP A 117 13.07 8.59 -5.29
C ASP A 117 13.81 8.29 -3.99
N SER A 118 15.13 8.44 -4.01
CA SER A 118 16.01 8.16 -2.86
C SER A 118 15.77 9.06 -1.65
N SER A 119 14.98 10.13 -1.77
CA SER A 119 14.62 11.00 -0.65
C SER A 119 13.46 10.44 0.19
N GLN A 120 12.68 9.51 -0.39
CA GLN A 120 11.49 8.92 0.21
C GLN A 120 11.71 7.44 0.53
N SER A 121 11.03 6.99 1.58
CA SER A 121 10.99 5.58 1.99
C SER A 121 9.58 5.01 1.97
N ALA A 122 8.57 5.78 1.55
CA ALA A 122 7.18 5.36 1.52
C ALA A 122 6.48 5.83 0.24
N SER A 123 5.54 5.02 -0.26
CA SER A 123 4.74 5.31 -1.45
C SER A 123 3.30 4.90 -1.22
N ILE A 124 2.37 5.74 -1.67
CA ILE A 124 0.94 5.44 -1.63
C ILE A 124 0.55 4.73 -2.93
N ILE A 125 -0.21 3.64 -2.80
CA ILE A 125 -0.79 2.89 -3.92
C ILE A 125 -2.31 3.06 -3.88
N HIS A 126 -2.89 3.49 -5.00
CA HIS A 126 -4.32 3.58 -5.20
C HIS A 126 -4.85 2.31 -5.86
N CYS A 127 -6.00 1.81 -5.38
CA CYS A 127 -6.65 0.66 -5.97
C CYS A 127 -7.74 1.07 -6.96
N ASP A 128 -7.41 0.97 -8.25
CA ASP A 128 -8.33 1.32 -9.33
C ASP A 128 -8.95 0.10 -10.03
N GLY A 129 -8.75 -1.09 -9.48
CA GLY A 129 -9.21 -2.37 -10.05
C GLY A 129 -8.22 -3.03 -11.01
N THR A 130 -7.05 -2.42 -11.21
CA THR A 130 -5.94 -3.03 -11.96
C THR A 130 -4.90 -3.64 -11.01
N THR A 131 -3.99 -4.45 -11.54
CA THR A 131 -2.85 -4.96 -10.76
C THR A 131 -2.02 -3.80 -10.20
N PRO A 132 -1.85 -3.69 -8.87
CA PRO A 132 -1.09 -2.59 -8.28
C PRO A 132 0.38 -2.62 -8.66
N VAL A 133 0.94 -1.45 -8.96
CA VAL A 133 2.38 -1.28 -9.17
C VAL A 133 3.06 -1.11 -7.82
N ILE A 134 3.76 -2.15 -7.38
CA ILE A 134 4.48 -2.17 -6.10
C ILE A 134 5.84 -1.46 -6.30
N PRO A 135 6.21 -0.49 -5.44
CA PRO A 135 7.49 0.20 -5.54
C PRO A 135 8.66 -0.77 -5.34
N ASN A 136 9.83 -0.41 -5.88
CA ASN A 136 11.06 -1.15 -5.62
C ASN A 136 11.86 -0.42 -4.54
N CYS A 137 12.36 -1.15 -3.56
CA CYS A 137 13.25 -0.60 -2.55
C CYS A 137 14.70 -0.93 -2.88
N LYS A 138 15.56 0.09 -2.78
CA LYS A 138 17.00 0.00 -2.95
C LYS A 138 17.67 0.08 -1.58
N GLU A 139 18.65 -0.78 -1.35
CA GLU A 139 19.45 -0.76 -0.14
C GLU A 139 20.25 0.54 -0.03
N ILE A 140 20.21 1.15 1.15
CA ILE A 140 21.00 2.35 1.45
C ILE A 140 22.44 1.93 1.65
N THR A 141 23.33 2.55 0.87
CA THR A 141 24.77 2.30 0.94
C THR A 141 25.52 3.62 0.92
N CYS A 142 26.58 3.70 1.70
CA CYS A 142 27.52 4.82 1.70
C CYS A 142 28.86 4.36 1.14
N ASN A 143 29.38 5.11 0.17
CA ASN A 143 30.75 4.88 -0.29
C ASN A 143 31.75 5.29 0.78
N SER A 144 32.93 4.69 0.75
CA SER A 144 34.07 5.08 1.58
C SER A 144 34.31 6.60 1.50
N PRO A 145 34.24 7.31 2.63
CA PRO A 145 34.31 8.77 2.60
C PRO A 145 35.72 9.26 2.34
N ARG A 146 35.84 10.39 1.63
CA ARG A 146 37.09 11.14 1.52
C ARG A 146 37.14 12.17 2.65
N ILE A 147 38.16 12.07 3.49
CA ILE A 147 38.33 12.93 4.67
C ILE A 147 39.54 13.81 4.43
N LEU A 148 39.32 15.12 4.23
CA LEU A 148 40.41 16.08 4.16
C LEU A 148 41.04 16.26 5.55
N ASN A 149 42.36 16.23 5.62
CA ASN A 149 43.12 16.38 6.87
C ASN A 149 42.73 15.38 7.97
N GLY A 150 42.27 14.20 7.59
CA GLY A 150 41.95 13.12 8.53
C GLY A 150 41.91 11.77 7.84
N PHE A 151 41.76 10.72 8.64
CA PHE A 151 41.75 9.34 8.19
C PHE A 151 40.85 8.46 9.06
N PHE A 152 40.59 7.24 8.60
CA PHE A 152 39.91 6.20 9.36
C PHE A 152 40.51 4.83 9.01
N ARG A 153 40.31 3.81 9.86
CA ARG A 153 41.05 2.53 9.80
C ARG A 153 40.24 1.36 9.23
N SER A 154 39.55 1.55 8.10
CA SER A 154 38.84 0.45 7.42
C SER A 154 39.18 0.40 5.93
N GLN A 155 39.29 -0.82 5.39
CA GLN A 155 39.56 -1.07 3.97
C GLN A 155 38.29 -1.26 3.14
N ARG A 156 37.10 -1.19 3.76
CA ARG A 156 35.82 -1.33 3.05
C ARG A 156 35.58 -0.14 2.11
N THR A 157 35.06 -0.41 0.92
CA THR A 157 34.68 0.62 -0.06
C THR A 157 33.20 0.99 0.00
N ILE A 158 32.37 0.12 0.59
CA ILE A 158 30.93 0.27 0.74
C ILE A 158 30.57 -0.02 2.21
N PHE A 159 29.69 0.82 2.76
CA PHE A 159 29.14 0.74 4.10
C PHE A 159 27.62 0.67 4.02
N LEU A 160 27.01 -0.07 4.93
CA LEU A 160 25.57 -0.27 4.99
C LEU A 160 24.92 0.77 5.92
N TYR A 161 23.61 0.94 5.80
CA TYR A 161 22.84 1.78 6.71
C TYR A 161 23.11 1.44 8.18
N GLY A 162 23.35 2.47 8.99
CA GLY A 162 23.69 2.31 10.40
C GLY A 162 25.14 1.89 10.67
N ASP A 163 25.96 1.63 9.64
CA ASP A 163 27.40 1.45 9.83
C ASP A 163 28.00 2.73 10.38
N VAL A 164 28.88 2.55 11.37
CA VAL A 164 29.53 3.64 12.08
C VAL A 164 31.04 3.55 11.89
N ILE A 165 31.68 4.66 11.56
CA ILE A 165 33.15 4.74 11.49
C ILE A 165 33.69 5.84 12.40
N ARG A 166 34.89 5.59 12.93
CA ARG A 166 35.63 6.55 13.76
C ARG A 166 36.73 7.21 12.93
N ILE A 167 36.67 8.53 12.88
CA ILE A 167 37.58 9.40 12.17
C ILE A 167 38.68 9.87 13.11
N GLN A 168 39.86 10.16 12.57
CA GLN A 168 40.93 10.82 13.29
C GLN A 168 41.48 11.94 12.41
N CYS A 169 41.51 13.17 12.92
CA CYS A 169 42.17 14.27 12.23
C CYS A 169 43.69 14.10 12.29
N ASN A 170 44.36 14.58 11.26
CA ASN A 170 45.81 14.63 11.17
C ASN A 170 46.36 15.62 12.20
N SER A 171 47.65 15.50 12.52
CA SER A 171 48.32 16.43 13.44
C SER A 171 48.17 17.88 12.95
N GLY A 172 47.74 18.77 13.84
CA GLY A 172 47.50 20.19 13.53
C GLY A 172 46.06 20.53 13.13
N PHE A 173 45.15 19.55 13.01
CA PHE A 173 43.75 19.78 12.66
C PHE A 173 42.80 19.28 13.75
N THR A 174 41.65 19.93 13.91
CA THR A 174 40.60 19.52 14.86
C THR A 174 39.24 19.44 14.18
N PHE A 175 38.28 18.78 14.82
CA PHE A 175 36.89 18.80 14.35
C PHE A 175 36.31 20.21 14.45
N GLU A 176 35.39 20.58 13.54
CA GLU A 176 34.60 21.81 13.68
C GLU A 176 33.82 21.79 15.02
N PRO A 177 33.72 22.93 15.75
CA PRO A 177 33.13 22.98 17.10
C PRO A 177 31.67 22.48 17.18
N ASN A 178 30.92 22.57 16.08
CA ASN A 178 29.52 22.16 15.98
C ASN A 178 29.33 20.75 15.42
N ASN A 179 30.41 20.09 15.01
CA ASN A 179 30.40 18.72 14.53
C ASN A 179 30.64 17.79 15.72
N GLY A 180 29.54 17.30 16.30
CA GLY A 180 29.55 16.53 17.54
C GLY A 180 30.16 15.13 17.48
N GLY A 181 31.15 14.84 16.64
CA GLY A 181 31.69 13.48 16.62
C GLY A 181 33.01 13.25 15.91
N GLN A 182 33.88 12.56 16.63
CA GLN A 182 34.89 11.67 16.05
C GLN A 182 34.25 10.51 15.26
N VAL A 183 32.93 10.35 15.32
CA VAL A 183 32.18 9.21 14.84
C VAL A 183 31.09 9.70 13.89
N ILE A 184 30.97 9.03 12.73
CA ILE A 184 29.93 9.30 11.75
C ILE A 184 29.18 8.01 11.42
N GLU A 185 27.92 8.15 11.01
CA GLU A 185 27.02 7.06 10.67
C GLU A 185 26.57 7.16 9.21
N CYS A 186 26.45 6.01 8.56
CA CYS A 186 25.86 5.93 7.23
C CYS A 186 24.33 6.02 7.34
N THR A 187 23.78 7.14 6.89
CA THR A 187 22.33 7.40 6.91
C THR A 187 21.77 7.36 5.49
N LYS A 188 20.43 7.47 5.36
CA LYS A 188 19.77 7.66 4.05
C LYS A 188 20.25 8.89 3.28
N ASN A 189 20.78 9.89 3.99
CA ASN A 189 21.31 11.13 3.42
C ASN A 189 22.83 11.09 3.23
N GLY A 190 23.45 9.90 3.36
CA GLY A 190 24.90 9.74 3.37
C GLY A 190 25.49 9.83 4.78
N TRP A 191 26.81 10.10 4.85
CA TRP A 191 27.54 10.17 6.11
C TRP A 191 27.17 11.41 6.92
N LEU A 192 26.74 11.20 8.16
CA LEU A 192 26.42 12.28 9.10
C LEU A 192 27.08 12.06 10.48
N PRO A 193 27.50 13.13 11.17
CA PRO A 193 27.54 14.53 10.69
C PRO A 193 28.55 14.73 9.53
N PRO A 194 28.49 15.86 8.79
CA PRO A 194 29.37 16.11 7.64
C PRO A 194 30.86 16.06 8.01
N LEU A 195 31.70 15.65 7.05
CA LEU A 195 33.13 15.40 7.28
C LEU A 195 33.97 16.68 7.21
N LYS A 196 34.49 17.16 8.34
CA LYS A 196 35.42 18.31 8.36
C LYS A 196 36.43 18.27 9.51
N CYS A 197 37.72 18.25 9.16
CA CYS A 197 38.85 18.57 10.02
C CYS A 197 39.42 19.93 9.55
N VAL A 198 39.46 20.92 10.45
CA VAL A 198 39.87 22.31 10.20
C VAL A 198 41.13 22.69 10.96
#